data_AF-A0A914QCI3-F1
#
_entry.id   AF-A0A914QCI3-F1
#
_cell.length_a   1.000
_cell.length_b   1.000
_cell.length_c   1.000
_cell.angle_alpha   90.00
_cell.angle_beta   90.00
_cell.angle_gamma   90.00
#
_symmetry.space_group_name_H-M   'P 1'
#
loop_
_entity.id
_entity.type
_entity.pdbx_description
1 polymer ?
#
loop_
_entity_poly.entity_id
_entity_poly.type
_entity_poly.pdbx_seq_one_letter_code
_entity_poly.pdbx_strand_id
1 'polypeptide(L)'
;MSGNTGQSIRHATNRGMYKYIPIDLTIPKKHSMLEANMMLFHRSETTRKIIKWSVLCAITRDCIHPPAKVGEVEARCIPENDKTPEGICHRFDQSLFNILLANLEQQWINEGHPIITHIMKNHPKNLKQRHETRRTQSTGKKIDNC
;
A
#
# COMPACT_ATOMS: atom_id res chain seq x y z
N MET A 1 -13.38 -2.35 -1.49
CA MET A 1 -12.96 -0.93 -1.60
C MET A 1 -11.67 -0.79 -0.83
N SER A 2 -10.52 -0.55 -1.48
CA SER A 2 -9.29 -0.20 -0.76
C SER A 2 -9.23 1.30 -0.56
N GLY A 3 -9.30 1.75 0.70
CA GLY A 3 -9.19 3.15 1.06
C GLY A 3 -7.78 3.71 0.82
N ASN A 4 -7.67 5.03 0.63
CA ASN A 4 -6.39 5.72 0.70
C ASN A 4 -6.01 5.89 2.18
N THR A 5 -4.77 5.54 2.52
CA THR A 5 -4.26 5.61 3.90
C THR A 5 -3.76 7.00 4.29
N GLY A 6 -3.72 7.95 3.35
CA GLY A 6 -3.16 9.29 3.56
C GLY A 6 -1.62 9.33 3.57
N GLN A 7 -0.97 8.24 3.15
CA GLN A 7 0.48 8.08 3.12
C GLN A 7 0.91 7.55 1.74
N SER A 8 2.08 7.95 1.26
CA SER A 8 2.71 7.34 0.10
C SER A 8 3.33 5.97 0.43
N ILE A 9 3.50 5.13 -0.60
CA ILE A 9 4.22 3.85 -0.47
C ILE A 9 5.62 4.09 0.09
N ARG A 10 6.34 5.09 -0.40
CA ARG A 10 7.72 5.38 0.02
C ARG A 10 7.82 5.96 1.43
N HIS A 11 6.84 6.75 1.86
CA HIS A 11 6.80 7.25 3.23
C HIS A 11 6.63 6.12 4.24
N ALA A 12 5.71 5.20 3.96
CA ALA A 12 5.33 4.13 4.89
C ALA A 12 6.06 2.79 4.66
N THR A 13 7.20 2.79 3.98
CA THR A 13 8.01 1.59 3.72
C THR A 13 9.45 1.80 4.16
N ASN A 14 9.94 0.96 5.07
CA ASN A 14 11.35 0.91 5.44
C ASN A 14 12.21 0.59 4.20
N ARG A 15 13.27 1.38 3.98
CA ARG A 15 14.19 1.24 2.84
C ARG A 15 14.85 -0.15 2.73
N GLY A 16 15.03 -0.85 3.85
CA GLY A 16 15.58 -2.20 3.88
C GLY A 16 14.70 -3.24 3.18
N MET A 17 13.38 -3.03 3.11
CA MET A 17 12.45 -3.97 2.46
C MET A 17 12.68 -4.04 0.94
N TYR A 18 13.07 -2.92 0.33
CA TYR A 18 13.32 -2.83 -1.12
C TYR A 18 14.44 -3.76 -1.60
N LYS A 19 15.33 -4.23 -0.71
CA LYS A 19 16.39 -5.19 -1.03
C LYS A 19 15.86 -6.58 -1.40
N TYR A 20 14.67 -6.94 -0.91
CA TYR A 20 14.14 -8.30 -0.98
C TYR A 20 13.05 -8.49 -2.03
N ILE A 21 12.51 -7.39 -2.54
CA ILE A 21 11.41 -7.41 -3.51
C ILE A 21 11.99 -6.88 -4.83
N PRO A 22 11.73 -7.54 -5.97
CA PRO A 22 12.14 -7.01 -7.27
C PRO A 22 11.32 -5.75 -7.56
N ILE A 23 11.93 -4.58 -7.45
CA ILE A 23 11.28 -3.28 -7.61
C ILE A 23 11.94 -2.53 -8.75
N ASP A 24 11.10 -1.99 -9.64
CA ASP A 24 11.49 -0.87 -10.47
C ASP A 24 11.25 0.42 -9.67
N LEU A 25 12.31 1.12 -9.29
CA LEU A 25 12.24 2.32 -8.42
C LEU A 25 11.58 3.53 -9.12
N THR A 26 11.02 3.33 -10.31
CA THR A 26 10.22 4.29 -11.07
C THR A 26 8.88 4.61 -10.41
N ILE A 27 8.49 3.91 -9.33
CA ILE A 27 7.29 4.26 -8.55
C ILE A 27 7.34 5.73 -8.12
N PRO A 28 6.37 6.56 -8.54
CA PRO A 28 6.33 7.97 -8.19
C PRO A 28 6.37 8.19 -6.68
N LYS A 29 7.11 9.21 -6.23
CA LYS A 29 7.21 9.53 -4.80
C LYS A 29 5.86 9.70 -4.10
N LYS A 30 4.89 10.27 -4.81
CA LYS A 30 3.53 10.52 -4.31
C LYS A 30 2.54 9.38 -4.59
N HIS A 31 3.01 8.17 -4.90
CA HIS A 31 2.10 7.04 -5.09
C HIS A 31 1.43 6.67 -3.77
N SER A 32 0.11 6.88 -3.69
CA SER A 32 -0.70 6.62 -2.51
C SER A 32 -0.68 5.14 -2.12
N MET A 33 -0.49 4.87 -0.83
CA MET A 33 -0.62 3.55 -0.25
C MET A 33 -2.09 3.22 -0.01
N LEU A 34 -2.52 2.08 -0.53
CA LEU A 34 -3.82 1.46 -0.32
C LEU A 34 -3.87 0.72 1.01
N GLU A 35 -5.04 0.68 1.64
CA GLU A 35 -5.29 -0.18 2.78
C GLU A 35 -5.17 -1.67 2.40
N ALA A 36 -4.63 -2.45 3.33
CA ALA A 36 -4.36 -3.88 3.19
C ALA A 36 -5.21 -4.77 4.13
N ASN A 37 -6.20 -4.20 4.83
CA ASN A 37 -7.00 -4.93 5.84
C ASN A 37 -7.84 -6.06 5.24
N MET A 38 -8.22 -5.95 3.95
CA MET A 38 -8.98 -6.96 3.24
C MET A 38 -8.52 -7.00 1.79
N MET A 39 -8.13 -8.19 1.32
CA MET A 39 -7.71 -8.43 -0.05
C MET A 39 -8.52 -9.57 -0.66
N LEU A 40 -9.02 -9.36 -1.87
CA LEU A 40 -9.68 -10.41 -2.65
C LEU A 40 -8.72 -10.92 -3.71
N PHE A 41 -8.38 -12.20 -3.64
CA PHE A 41 -7.48 -12.85 -4.58
C PHE A 41 -8.29 -13.76 -5.50
N HIS A 42 -8.27 -13.47 -6.81
CA HIS A 42 -8.79 -14.42 -7.79
C HIS A 42 -7.70 -15.44 -8.14
N ARG A 43 -8.07 -16.69 -8.44
CA ARG A 43 -7.09 -17.71 -8.83
C ARG A 43 -6.55 -17.39 -10.23
N SER A 44 -5.30 -16.93 -10.31
CA SER A 44 -4.58 -16.71 -11.56
C SER A 44 -3.07 -16.86 -11.37
N GLU A 45 -2.33 -17.02 -12.47
CA GLU A 45 -0.86 -17.04 -12.43
C GLU A 45 -0.29 -15.72 -11.91
N THR A 46 -0.91 -14.58 -12.24
CA THR A 46 -0.52 -13.26 -11.72
C THR A 46 -0.66 -13.20 -10.20
N THR A 47 -1.80 -13.62 -9.68
CA THR A 47 -2.07 -13.66 -8.24
C THR A 47 -1.13 -14.63 -7.53
N ARG A 48 -0.83 -15.78 -8.16
CA ARG A 48 0.13 -16.75 -7.63
C ARG A 48 1.53 -16.15 -7.51
N LYS A 49 1.96 -15.34 -8.48
CA LYS A 49 3.25 -14.62 -8.44
C LYS A 49 3.29 -13.61 -7.30
N ILE A 50 2.26 -12.79 -7.12
CA ILE A 50 2.15 -11.84 -6.00
C ILE A 50 2.24 -12.59 -4.66
N ILE A 51 1.41 -13.63 -4.48
CA ILE A 51 1.39 -14.41 -3.24
C ILE A 51 2.74 -15.10 -2.98
N LYS A 52 3.40 -15.61 -4.03
CA LYS A 52 4.73 -16.20 -3.90
C LYS A 52 5.73 -15.19 -3.34
N TRP A 53 5.78 -13.98 -3.89
CA TRP A 53 6.65 -12.92 -3.38
C TRP A 53 6.27 -12.47 -1.98
N SER A 54 4.97 -12.38 -1.69
CA SER A 54 4.51 -11.98 -0.36
C SER A 54 4.91 -13.00 0.70
N VAL A 55 4.76 -14.30 0.41
CA VAL A 55 5.18 -15.39 1.31
C VAL A 55 6.70 -15.40 1.48
N LEU A 56 7.48 -15.27 0.39
CA LEU A 56 8.94 -15.21 0.46
C LEU A 56 9.43 -14.04 1.34
N CYS A 57 8.78 -12.88 1.24
CA CYS A 57 9.07 -11.76 2.12
C CYS A 57 8.66 -12.03 3.57
N ALA A 58 7.46 -12.58 3.79
CA ALA A 58 6.95 -12.84 5.14
C ALA A 58 7.80 -13.86 5.92
N ILE A 59 8.36 -14.88 5.24
CA ILE A 59 9.26 -15.85 5.88
C ILE A 59 10.68 -15.30 6.11
N THR A 60 11.04 -14.21 5.45
CA THR A 60 12.35 -13.56 5.59
C THR A 60 12.21 -12.40 6.56
N ARG A 61 12.63 -12.58 7.82
CA ARG A 61 12.48 -11.58 8.88
C ARG A 61 12.91 -10.17 8.44
N ASP A 62 14.07 -10.07 7.82
CA ASP A 62 14.64 -8.80 7.39
C ASP A 62 13.94 -8.18 6.18
N CYS A 63 13.07 -8.91 5.48
CA CYS A 63 12.20 -8.35 4.45
C CYS A 63 10.99 -7.68 5.06
N ILE A 64 10.20 -8.42 5.87
CA ILE A 64 8.96 -7.92 6.44
C ILE A 64 9.19 -6.93 7.59
N HIS A 65 10.32 -7.04 8.28
CA HIS A 65 10.74 -6.14 9.34
C HIS A 65 12.25 -5.90 9.25
N PRO A 66 12.70 -5.06 8.29
CA PRO A 66 14.11 -4.78 8.12
C PRO A 66 14.70 -4.14 9.38
N PRO A 67 15.95 -4.49 9.76
CA PRO A 67 16.61 -3.86 10.89
C PRO A 67 16.74 -2.36 10.65
N ALA A 68 16.37 -1.58 11.66
CA ALA A 68 16.45 -0.13 11.66
C ALA A 68 17.16 0.35 12.92
N LYS A 69 17.92 1.44 12.82
CA LYS A 69 18.49 2.08 14.02
C LYS A 69 17.39 2.73 14.85
N VAL A 70 17.63 2.90 16.14
CA VAL A 70 16.72 3.65 17.02
C VAL A 70 16.50 5.05 16.45
N GLY A 71 15.24 5.41 16.20
CA GLY A 71 14.85 6.69 15.60
C GLY A 71 14.86 6.75 14.07
N GLU A 72 15.27 5.69 13.38
CA GLU A 72 15.23 5.63 11.90
C GLU A 72 13.82 5.31 11.38
N VAL A 73 13.06 4.51 12.14
CA VAL A 73 11.66 4.17 11.85
C VAL A 73 10.83 4.47 13.10
N GLU A 74 9.81 5.28 12.92
CA GLU A 74 8.82 5.65 13.92
C GLU A 74 7.84 4.50 14.18
N ALA A 75 7.45 4.36 15.46
CA ALA A 75 6.46 3.35 15.87
C ALA A 75 5.05 3.64 15.33
N ARG A 76 4.76 4.89 14.94
CA ARG A 76 3.47 5.29 14.36
C ARG A 76 3.72 5.98 13.04
N CYS A 77 2.89 5.68 12.06
CA CYS A 77 2.89 6.42 10.80
C CYS A 77 2.05 7.69 10.92
N ILE A 78 2.72 8.84 10.88
CA ILE A 78 2.10 10.17 10.87
C ILE A 78 1.65 10.48 9.42
N PRO A 79 0.57 11.26 9.20
CA PRO A 79 0.24 11.72 7.86
C PRO A 79 1.43 12.43 7.17
N GLU A 80 1.63 12.11 5.90
CA GLU A 80 2.73 12.66 5.08
C GLU A 80 2.49 14.16 4.80
N ASN A 81 3.56 14.95 4.82
CA ASN A 81 3.58 16.33 4.32
C ASN A 81 4.80 16.53 3.39
N ASP A 82 4.91 17.68 2.72
CA ASP A 82 6.00 17.89 1.74
C ASP A 82 7.43 17.85 2.36
N LYS A 83 7.55 17.84 3.70
CA LYS A 83 8.83 17.77 4.42
C LYS A 83 9.08 16.41 5.09
N THR A 84 8.13 15.49 5.10
CA THR A 84 8.31 14.20 5.79
C THR A 84 9.29 13.31 5.03
N PRO A 85 10.33 12.76 5.70
CA PRO A 85 11.26 11.83 5.07
C PRO A 85 10.58 10.55 4.56
N GLU A 86 11.16 9.95 3.52
CA GLU A 86 10.77 8.62 3.04
C GLU A 86 11.31 7.52 3.97
N GLY A 87 10.47 6.52 4.24
CA GLY A 87 10.79 5.36 5.06
C GLY A 87 10.84 5.64 6.55
N ILE A 88 10.29 6.77 7.00
CA ILE A 88 10.22 7.16 8.41
C ILE A 88 9.26 6.28 9.19
N CYS A 89 8.32 5.58 8.54
CA CYS A 89 7.47 4.61 9.20
C CYS A 89 7.38 3.33 8.35
N HIS A 90 6.97 2.21 8.96
CA HIS A 90 6.92 0.94 8.26
C HIS A 90 5.59 0.20 8.49
N ARG A 91 4.81 0.05 7.42
CA ARG A 91 3.54 -0.67 7.41
C ARG A 91 3.68 -2.08 6.84
N PHE A 92 4.63 -2.88 7.33
CA PHE A 92 4.78 -4.34 7.12
C PHE A 92 4.15 -4.91 5.82
N ASP A 93 3.09 -5.71 5.96
CA ASP A 93 2.34 -6.38 4.90
C ASP A 93 1.66 -5.39 3.95
N GLN A 94 1.14 -4.27 4.46
CA GLN A 94 0.58 -3.21 3.64
C GLN A 94 1.64 -2.62 2.69
N SER A 95 2.86 -2.36 3.15
CA SER A 95 3.99 -1.92 2.32
C SER A 95 4.27 -2.95 1.23
N LEU A 96 4.46 -4.21 1.63
CA LEU A 96 4.77 -5.33 0.74
C LEU A 96 3.75 -5.46 -0.40
N PHE A 97 2.46 -5.53 -0.10
CA PHE A 97 1.44 -5.70 -1.13
C PHE A 97 1.29 -4.46 -2.01
N ASN A 98 1.43 -3.26 -1.46
CA ASN A 98 1.38 -2.03 -2.26
C ASN A 98 2.54 -1.93 -3.24
N ILE A 99 3.75 -2.35 -2.83
CA ILE A 99 4.91 -2.43 -3.71
C ILE A 99 4.67 -3.45 -4.83
N LEU A 100 4.24 -4.67 -4.48
CA LEU A 100 3.99 -5.73 -5.45
C LEU A 100 2.91 -5.33 -6.46
N LEU A 101 1.84 -4.69 -5.99
CA LEU A 101 0.76 -4.20 -6.85
C LEU A 101 1.24 -3.07 -7.75
N ALA A 102 1.96 -2.08 -7.21
CA ALA A 102 2.49 -0.96 -8.00
C ALA A 102 3.45 -1.45 -9.10
N ASN A 103 4.30 -2.44 -8.80
CA ASN A 103 5.20 -3.04 -9.79
C ASN A 103 4.43 -3.75 -10.91
N LEU A 104 3.41 -4.53 -10.55
CA LEU A 104 2.57 -5.23 -11.53
C LEU A 104 1.83 -4.24 -12.43
N GLU A 105 1.25 -3.20 -11.84
CA GLU A 105 0.52 -2.18 -12.57
C GLU A 105 1.43 -1.36 -13.49
N GLN A 106 2.66 -1.06 -13.05
CA GLN A 106 3.65 -0.41 -13.89
C GLN A 106 4.07 -1.29 -15.07
N GLN A 107 4.26 -2.60 -14.83
CA GLN A 107 4.53 -3.56 -15.90
C GLN A 107 3.39 -3.58 -16.93
N TRP A 108 2.13 -3.61 -16.47
CA TRP A 108 0.98 -3.58 -17.37
C TRP A 108 0.91 -2.30 -18.21
N ILE A 109 1.22 -1.15 -17.62
CA ILE A 109 1.32 0.12 -18.35
C ILE A 109 2.41 0.01 -19.43
N ASN A 110 3.60 -0.49 -19.07
CA ASN A 110 4.73 -0.59 -20.00
C ASN A 110 4.46 -1.57 -21.15
N GLU A 111 3.72 -2.65 -20.90
CA GLU A 111 3.29 -3.63 -21.90
C GLU A 111 2.08 -3.17 -22.74
N GLY A 112 1.48 -2.02 -22.42
CA GLY A 112 0.35 -1.47 -23.17
C GLY A 112 -0.97 -2.20 -22.96
N HIS A 113 -1.18 -2.82 -21.79
CA HIS A 113 -2.45 -3.46 -21.47
C HIS A 113 -3.60 -2.45 -21.43
N PRO A 114 -4.82 -2.80 -21.87
CA PRO A 114 -5.98 -1.90 -21.89
C PRO A 114 -6.62 -1.70 -20.50
N ILE A 115 -5.88 -1.96 -19.42
CA ILE A 115 -6.40 -1.94 -18.03
C ILE A 115 -6.12 -0.56 -17.42
N ILE A 116 -7.14 0.03 -16.80
CA ILE A 116 -6.97 1.25 -16.00
C ILE A 116 -6.45 0.83 -14.62
N THR A 117 -5.18 1.13 -14.32
CA THR A 117 -4.53 0.76 -13.06
C THR A 117 -4.68 1.84 -11.98
N HIS A 118 -4.45 1.52 -10.71
CA HIS A 118 -4.58 2.49 -9.61
C HIS A 118 -3.57 3.65 -9.70
N ILE A 119 -2.45 3.46 -10.41
CA ILE A 119 -1.46 4.49 -10.70
C ILE A 119 -2.01 5.56 -11.65
N MET A 120 -2.95 5.21 -12.53
CA MET A 120 -3.42 6.11 -13.59
C MET A 120 -4.37 7.19 -13.04
N LYS A 121 -4.23 8.43 -13.55
CA LYS A 121 -5.06 9.57 -13.12
C LYS A 121 -6.56 9.39 -13.41
N ASN A 122 -6.90 8.64 -14.45
CA ASN A 122 -8.27 8.33 -14.85
C ASN A 122 -8.88 7.13 -14.09
N HIS A 123 -8.14 6.52 -13.15
CA HIS A 123 -8.68 5.45 -12.33
C HIS A 123 -9.85 5.96 -11.47
N PRO A 124 -10.97 5.22 -11.35
CA PRO A 124 -12.15 5.65 -10.57
C PRO A 124 -11.85 6.06 -9.12
N LYS A 125 -10.84 5.45 -8.48
CA LYS A 125 -10.33 5.85 -7.14
C LYS A 125 -9.78 7.29 -7.11
N ASN A 126 -9.11 7.70 -8.19
CA ASN A 126 -8.40 8.98 -8.28
C ASN A 126 -9.30 10.08 -8.86
N LEU A 127 -10.34 9.70 -9.60
CA LEU A 127 -11.45 10.58 -9.92
C LEU A 127 -12.15 10.97 -8.61
N LYS A 128 -12.43 12.25 -8.41
CA LYS A 128 -13.20 12.78 -7.26
C LYS A 128 -14.66 12.30 -7.28
N GLN A 129 -14.90 11.00 -7.32
CA GLN A 129 -16.19 10.48 -6.92
C GLN A 129 -16.24 10.63 -5.40
N ARG A 130 -17.01 11.63 -4.94
CA ARG A 130 -17.50 11.72 -3.57
C ARG A 130 -18.35 10.47 -3.30
N HIS A 131 -17.73 9.31 -3.18
CA HIS A 131 -18.34 8.20 -2.49
C HIS A 131 -18.22 8.56 -1.03
N GLU A 132 -19.24 9.25 -0.53
CA GLU A 132 -19.53 9.32 0.89
C GLU A 132 -19.61 7.89 1.40
N THR A 133 -18.47 7.30 1.79
CA THR A 133 -18.50 6.25 2.79
C THR A 133 -18.91 6.95 4.07
N ARG A 134 -20.22 7.17 4.23
CA ARG A 134 -20.90 7.33 5.50
C ARG A 134 -20.59 6.06 6.27
N ARG A 135 -19.40 6.00 6.87
CA ARG A 135 -19.16 5.14 8.02
C ARG A 135 -20.26 5.56 8.98
N THR A 136 -21.15 4.65 9.31
CA THR A 136 -22.24 4.82 10.28
C THR A 136 -21.64 5.19 11.64
N GLN A 137 -21.18 6.43 11.78
CA GLN A 137 -20.85 7.06 13.05
C GLN A 137 -22.14 7.55 13.74
N SER A 138 -23.32 7.26 13.20
CA SER A 138 -24.62 7.64 13.79
C SER A 138 -25.39 6.51 14.47
N THR A 139 -24.86 5.30 14.61
CA THR A 139 -25.54 4.20 15.35
C THR A 139 -24.89 3.84 16.68
N GLY A 140 -23.83 4.53 17.10
CA GLY A 140 -23.24 4.38 18.44
C GLY A 140 -23.81 5.29 19.53
N LYS A 141 -24.66 6.27 19.18
CA LYS A 141 -25.26 7.23 20.14
C LYS A 141 -26.71 6.90 20.53
N LYS A 142 -27.19 5.69 20.24
CA LYS A 142 -28.58 5.27 20.51
C LYS A 142 -28.74 3.84 21.02
N ILE A 143 -27.69 3.25 21.61
CA ILE A 143 -27.78 1.97 22.33
C ILE A 143 -27.39 2.20 23.80
N ASP A 144 -28.04 3.18 24.43
CA ASP A 144 -27.98 3.38 25.89
C ASP A 144 -29.39 3.32 26.51
N ASN A 145 -30.38 2.75 25.81
CA ASN A 145 -31.74 2.53 26.34
C ASN A 145 -32.34 1.25 25.74
N CYS A 146 -31.85 0.10 26.19
CA CYS A 146 -32.57 -1.18 26.21
C CYS A 146 -32.08 -1.97 27.41
#